data_AF-A0A287D301-F1
#
_entry.id   AF-A0A287D301-F1
#
_cell.length_a   1.000
_cell.length_b   1.000
_cell.length_c   1.000
_cell.angle_alpha   90.00
_cell.angle_beta   90.00
_cell.angle_gamma   90.00
#
_symmetry.space_group_name_H-M   'P 1'
#
loop_
_entity.id
_entity.type
_entity.pdbx_description
1 polymer ?
#
loop_
_entity_poly.entity_id
_entity_poly.type
_entity_poly.pdbx_seq_one_letter_code
_entity_poly.pdbx_strand_id
1 'polypeptide(L)'
;LLLLVSPGSALDLRLSDVNIASLDKDLDEQDPCDLGLSGLNGVPGSIWDFVSGSFSPSPSPILNTVPAPSASPHSAELARVRRQLDEAKRKIRQWEESWQQVKQACDAWQREAQEAQERARMADSDRQLALRKKEEVEAQVQRLQEELEGLGLSSLPGLRGCGDVGAIPLPKLHSLQSQLRLDLEAVDGVILQLQAKQCVACQEQAPSTVLRPCQHRVLCEPCAASAPECPCCEGQPLPW
;
A
#
# COMPACT_ATOMS: atom_id res chain seq x y z
N LEU A 1 -20.79 -9.27 30.43
CA LEU A 1 -21.53 -8.25 29.66
C LEU A 1 -20.60 -7.70 28.59
N LEU A 2 -20.77 -8.21 27.38
CA LEU A 2 -20.23 -7.66 26.14
C LEU A 2 -20.72 -6.23 25.98
N LEU A 3 -19.85 -5.31 25.54
CA LEU A 3 -20.23 -4.30 24.55
C LEU A 3 -19.08 -4.08 23.56
N LEU A 4 -19.25 -4.68 22.39
CA LEU A 4 -18.65 -4.31 21.12
C LEU A 4 -19.15 -2.93 20.68
N VAL A 5 -18.25 -2.05 20.24
CA VAL A 5 -18.47 -0.96 19.26
C VAL A 5 -17.15 -0.79 18.50
N SER A 6 -16.95 -1.51 17.40
CA SER A 6 -17.18 -1.11 15.99
C SER A 6 -16.01 -0.33 15.34
N PRO A 7 -15.49 -0.80 14.19
CA PRO A 7 -14.47 -0.11 13.40
C PRO A 7 -15.13 0.93 12.49
N GLY A 8 -14.66 2.17 12.52
CA GLY A 8 -15.13 3.18 11.58
C GLY A 8 -15.13 4.59 12.16
N SER A 9 -13.99 5.26 12.06
CA SER A 9 -13.92 6.70 11.81
C SER A 9 -12.54 7.01 11.26
N ALA A 10 -12.51 7.22 9.95
CA ALA A 10 -11.38 7.78 9.24
C ALA A 10 -11.12 9.18 9.78
N LEU A 11 -10.02 9.34 10.52
CA LEU A 11 -9.34 10.62 10.60
C LEU A 11 -8.34 10.63 9.45
N ASP A 12 -8.76 11.22 8.33
CA ASP A 12 -7.91 11.62 7.21
C ASP A 12 -6.94 12.69 7.72
N LEU A 13 -5.88 12.27 8.40
CA LEU A 13 -4.71 13.10 8.63
C LEU A 13 -3.89 13.03 7.37
N ARG A 14 -3.99 14.07 6.54
CA ARG A 14 -3.13 14.23 5.35
C ARG A 14 -1.67 14.19 5.78
N LEU A 15 -1.02 13.07 5.50
CA LEU A 15 0.42 12.81 5.64
C LEU A 15 1.23 13.58 4.59
N SER A 16 0.98 14.88 4.45
CA SER A 16 1.71 15.75 3.51
C SER A 16 2.80 16.57 4.19
N ASP A 17 2.77 16.72 5.52
CA ASP A 17 3.68 17.64 6.22
C ASP A 17 4.57 17.00 7.31
N VAL A 18 4.58 15.67 7.43
CA VAL A 18 5.52 14.99 8.35
C VAL A 18 6.80 14.65 7.59
N ASN A 19 7.76 15.57 7.64
CA ASN A 19 9.12 15.31 7.20
C ASN A 19 9.81 14.35 8.18
N ILE A 20 9.73 13.05 7.91
CA ILE A 20 10.34 11.97 8.71
C ILE A 20 11.89 12.13 8.76
N ALA A 21 12.49 12.85 7.82
CA ALA A 21 13.93 13.14 7.86
C ALA A 21 14.33 14.21 8.89
N SER A 22 13.37 14.87 9.56
CA SER A 22 13.66 15.90 10.56
C SER A 22 13.65 15.39 12.01
N LEU A 23 13.21 14.14 12.26
CA LEU A 23 13.07 13.59 13.62
C LEU A 23 14.26 12.74 14.09
N ASP A 24 15.40 12.80 13.38
CA ASP A 24 16.63 12.09 13.77
C ASP A 24 17.61 12.99 14.54
N LYS A 25 17.19 14.23 14.88
CA LYS A 25 18.09 15.24 15.47
C LYS A 25 17.84 15.64 16.92
N ASP A 26 16.83 15.06 17.58
CA ASP A 26 16.49 15.41 18.98
C ASP A 26 16.56 14.19 19.93
N LEU A 27 17.43 13.21 19.65
CA LEU A 27 17.61 12.02 20.52
C LEU A 27 18.97 11.96 21.25
N ASP A 28 19.72 13.05 21.25
CA ASP A 28 20.84 13.24 22.15
C ASP A 28 20.51 14.41 23.08
N GLU A 29 20.49 14.14 24.40
CA GLU A 29 20.21 15.05 25.51
C GLU A 29 18.73 15.36 25.83
N GLN A 30 18.01 14.37 26.36
CA GLN A 30 17.02 14.65 27.41
C GLN A 30 17.27 13.75 28.62
N ASP A 31 17.65 14.41 29.73
CA ASP A 31 17.71 13.87 31.08
C ASP A 31 16.42 13.07 31.40
N PRO A 32 16.51 11.77 31.77
CA PRO A 32 15.34 10.96 32.09
C PRO A 32 14.90 11.16 33.55
N CYS A 33 14.75 12.41 33.96
CA CYS A 33 14.33 12.81 35.30
C CYS A 33 13.17 13.79 35.23
N ASP A 34 12.10 13.50 34.48
CA ASP A 34 10.76 14.08 34.72
C ASP A 34 9.74 13.59 33.67
N LEU A 35 9.28 12.33 33.76
CA LEU A 35 7.98 11.95 33.19
C LEU A 35 7.27 10.96 34.11
N GLY A 36 6.13 11.40 34.62
CA GLY A 36 5.40 10.79 35.72
C GLY A 36 5.02 9.33 35.50
N LEU A 37 5.29 8.53 36.53
CA LEU A 37 4.81 7.17 36.76
C LEU A 37 3.28 7.18 36.99
N SER A 38 2.49 7.49 35.96
CA SER A 38 1.03 7.39 35.98
C SER A 38 0.60 6.15 35.21
N GLY A 39 0.88 4.96 35.75
CA GLY A 39 0.56 3.72 35.04
C GLY A 39 0.86 2.41 35.76
N LEU A 40 0.79 2.36 37.10
CA LEU A 40 0.86 1.10 37.84
C LEU A 40 -0.48 0.81 38.53
N ASN A 41 -1.42 0.25 37.79
CA ASN A 41 -2.56 -0.47 38.38
C ASN A 41 -2.27 -1.97 38.25
N GLY A 42 -1.92 -2.65 39.35
CA GLY A 42 -2.08 -4.11 39.41
C GLY A 42 -0.98 -4.97 40.03
N VAL A 43 -0.06 -4.44 40.86
CA VAL A 43 0.82 -5.30 41.68
C VAL A 43 0.67 -4.92 43.17
N PRO A 44 0.28 -5.84 44.07
CA PRO A 44 0.22 -5.55 45.49
C PRO A 44 1.64 -5.52 46.07
N GLY A 45 2.18 -4.31 46.24
CA GLY A 45 3.52 -4.08 46.80
C GLY A 45 4.19 -2.85 46.22
N SER A 46 3.60 -1.67 46.43
CA SER A 46 4.15 -0.41 45.93
C SER A 46 5.42 -0.01 46.70
N ILE A 47 6.49 0.21 45.95
CA ILE A 47 7.82 0.65 46.39
C ILE A 47 7.79 2.04 47.08
N TRP A 48 6.70 2.80 46.96
CA TRP A 48 6.60 4.19 47.43
C TRP A 48 5.82 4.39 48.74
N ASP A 49 5.29 3.33 49.35
CA ASP A 49 4.45 3.42 50.55
C ASP A 49 5.21 3.70 51.87
N PHE A 50 6.54 3.90 51.83
CA PHE A 50 7.33 4.16 53.04
C PHE A 50 7.48 5.65 53.40
N VAL A 51 7.11 6.59 52.52
CA VAL A 51 7.38 8.03 52.74
C VAL A 51 6.27 8.76 53.52
N SER A 52 5.08 8.17 53.70
CA SER A 52 3.97 8.81 54.44
C SER A 52 3.78 8.29 55.88
N GLY A 53 4.63 7.39 56.36
CA GLY A 53 4.48 6.74 57.67
C GLY A 53 5.40 7.28 58.75
N SER A 54 4.99 8.35 59.43
CA SER A 54 5.40 8.76 60.79
C SER A 54 6.87 9.17 61.04
N PHE A 55 7.10 10.48 61.02
CA PHE A 55 8.13 11.10 61.86
C PHE A 55 7.72 10.99 63.34
N SER A 56 8.66 10.52 64.18
CA SER A 56 8.62 10.37 65.66
C SER A 56 7.82 9.18 66.24
N PRO A 57 8.45 8.41 67.16
CA PRO A 57 8.40 8.81 68.57
C PRO A 57 9.77 8.75 69.26
N SER A 58 10.16 9.83 69.92
CA SER A 58 11.17 9.80 70.98
C SER A 58 10.61 9.10 72.21
N PRO A 59 11.27 8.09 72.81
CA PRO A 59 10.99 7.70 74.18
C PRO A 59 12.01 8.37 75.09
N SER A 60 11.60 9.41 75.81
CA SER A 60 12.35 9.86 76.99
C SER A 60 12.25 8.77 78.07
N PRO A 61 13.35 8.29 78.67
CA PRO A 61 13.27 7.25 79.69
C PRO A 61 12.91 7.88 81.05
N ILE A 62 11.80 7.43 81.64
CA ILE A 62 11.49 7.65 83.05
C ILE A 62 12.35 6.68 83.86
N LEU A 63 13.21 7.21 84.73
CA LEU A 63 14.05 6.49 85.68
C LEU A 63 13.17 5.87 86.78
N ASN A 64 12.85 4.58 86.66
CA ASN A 64 12.36 3.79 87.78
C ASN A 64 13.43 2.79 88.22
N THR A 65 13.96 3.03 89.42
CA THR A 65 15.03 2.28 90.08
C THR A 65 14.49 0.96 90.64
N VAL A 66 14.97 -0.18 90.13
CA VAL A 66 14.92 -1.49 90.81
C VAL A 66 16.26 -2.21 90.56
N PRO A 67 16.98 -2.68 91.59
CA PRO A 67 18.26 -3.36 91.38
C PRO A 67 18.08 -4.86 91.15
N ALA A 68 18.67 -5.36 90.07
CA ALA A 68 18.97 -6.77 89.81
C ALA A 68 20.33 -6.87 89.07
N PRO A 69 21.03 -8.01 89.13
CA PRO A 69 22.49 -8.03 89.28
C PRO A 69 23.27 -7.74 87.99
N SER A 70 24.27 -6.88 88.13
CA SER A 70 25.54 -6.84 87.39
C SER A 70 25.52 -7.24 85.90
N ALA A 71 24.87 -6.42 85.08
CA ALA A 71 25.27 -6.20 83.69
C ALA A 71 25.52 -4.70 83.51
N SER A 72 26.75 -4.29 83.17
CA SER A 72 27.06 -2.88 82.97
C SER A 72 26.16 -2.28 81.88
N PRO A 73 25.50 -1.12 82.07
CA PRO A 73 24.60 -0.54 81.08
C PRO A 73 25.25 -0.33 79.70
N HIS A 74 26.57 -0.19 79.66
CA HIS A 74 27.37 -0.09 78.45
C HIS A 74 27.32 -1.36 77.56
N SER A 75 27.23 -2.56 78.14
CA SER A 75 27.20 -3.81 77.35
C SER A 75 25.87 -4.01 76.63
N ALA A 76 24.76 -3.56 77.22
CA ALA A 76 23.43 -3.61 76.62
C ALA A 76 23.30 -2.65 75.42
N GLU A 77 23.84 -1.44 75.53
CA GLU A 77 23.88 -0.47 74.42
C GLU A 77 24.75 -0.97 73.27
N LEU A 78 25.93 -1.55 73.55
CA LEU A 78 26.76 -2.19 72.52
C LEU A 78 26.02 -3.33 71.80
N ALA A 79 25.25 -4.15 72.53
CA ALA A 79 24.43 -5.18 71.92
C ALA A 79 23.30 -4.60 71.03
N ARG A 80 22.69 -3.48 71.44
CA ARG A 80 21.68 -2.77 70.63
C ARG A 80 22.29 -2.23 69.33
N VAL A 81 23.43 -1.53 69.41
CA VAL A 81 24.12 -0.96 68.25
C VAL A 81 24.53 -2.06 67.25
N ARG A 82 25.05 -3.20 67.73
CA ARG A 82 25.35 -4.35 66.88
C ARG A 82 24.13 -4.86 66.11
N ARG A 83 22.98 -5.00 66.78
CA ARG A 83 21.73 -5.40 66.12
C ARG A 83 21.28 -4.38 65.08
N GLN A 84 21.39 -3.08 65.38
CA GLN A 84 21.05 -2.03 64.42
C GLN A 84 21.97 -2.03 63.20
N LEU A 85 23.26 -2.30 63.38
CA LEU A 85 24.19 -2.45 62.27
C LEU A 85 23.85 -3.67 61.41
N ASP A 86 23.52 -4.81 62.02
CA ASP A 86 23.14 -6.02 61.29
C ASP A 86 21.80 -5.85 60.56
N GLU A 87 20.86 -5.09 61.15
CA GLU A 87 19.62 -4.66 60.48
C GLU A 87 19.91 -3.75 59.28
N ALA A 88 20.76 -2.73 59.45
CA ALA A 88 21.14 -1.84 58.36
C ALA A 88 21.86 -2.60 57.22
N LYS A 89 22.74 -3.55 57.55
CA LYS A 89 23.40 -4.42 56.58
C LYS A 89 22.39 -5.29 55.80
N ARG A 90 21.38 -5.84 56.48
CA ARG A 90 20.31 -6.60 55.82
C ARG A 90 19.50 -5.72 54.87
N LYS A 91 19.16 -4.51 55.30
CA LYS A 91 18.47 -3.53 54.44
C LYS A 91 19.32 -3.21 53.21
N ILE A 92 20.61 -2.93 53.36
CA ILE A 92 21.50 -2.66 52.21
C ILE A 92 21.46 -3.80 51.19
N ARG A 93 21.55 -5.06 51.64
CA ARG A 93 21.44 -6.22 50.74
C ARG A 93 20.08 -6.29 50.02
N GLN A 94 18.99 -6.03 50.75
CA GLN A 94 17.65 -5.98 50.16
C GLN A 94 17.53 -4.86 49.11
N TRP A 95 18.12 -3.69 49.38
CA TRP A 95 18.16 -2.58 48.43
C TRP A 95 19.01 -2.94 47.20
N GLU A 96 20.14 -3.61 47.37
CA GLU A 96 21.00 -4.11 46.28
C GLU A 96 20.23 -5.10 45.38
N GLU A 97 19.53 -6.05 45.97
CA GLU A 97 18.71 -7.03 45.25
C GLU A 97 17.56 -6.36 44.50
N SER A 98 16.85 -5.42 45.14
CA SER A 98 15.74 -4.68 44.54
C SER A 98 16.22 -3.80 43.37
N TRP A 99 17.35 -3.13 43.54
CA TRP A 99 18.00 -2.36 42.47
C TRP A 99 18.39 -3.26 41.30
N GLN A 100 18.95 -4.45 41.58
CA GLN A 100 19.35 -5.39 40.54
C GLN A 100 18.13 -5.89 39.74
N GLN A 101 16.98 -6.10 40.38
CA GLN A 101 15.73 -6.44 39.69
C GLN A 101 15.26 -5.31 38.76
N VAL A 102 15.27 -4.06 39.25
CA VAL A 102 14.89 -2.89 38.42
C VAL A 102 15.82 -2.75 37.22
N LYS A 103 17.13 -2.91 37.43
CA LYS A 103 18.11 -2.89 36.34
C LYS A 103 17.83 -3.97 35.30
N GLN A 104 17.57 -5.20 35.73
CA GLN A 104 17.23 -6.30 34.82
C GLN A 104 15.95 -6.03 34.02
N ALA A 105 14.94 -5.42 34.63
CA ALA A 105 13.72 -5.02 33.94
C ALA A 105 14.00 -3.94 32.89
N CYS A 106 14.84 -2.95 33.21
CA CYS A 106 15.27 -1.93 32.25
C CYS A 106 16.05 -2.55 31.07
N ASP A 107 17.00 -3.44 31.36
CA ASP A 107 17.79 -4.15 30.33
C ASP A 107 16.88 -5.04 29.44
N ALA A 108 15.81 -5.60 29.99
CA ALA A 108 14.83 -6.38 29.23
C ALA A 108 14.01 -5.49 28.30
N TRP A 109 13.43 -4.40 28.81
CA TRP A 109 12.65 -3.47 27.99
C TRP A 109 13.50 -2.76 26.94
N GLN A 110 14.75 -2.45 27.25
CA GLN A 110 15.68 -1.88 26.27
C GLN A 110 15.93 -2.84 25.10
N ARG A 111 16.10 -4.13 25.37
CA ARG A 111 16.21 -5.15 24.31
C ARG A 111 14.94 -5.29 23.51
N GLU A 112 13.78 -5.36 24.17
CA GLU A 112 12.49 -5.43 23.47
C GLU A 112 12.24 -4.21 22.58
N ALA A 113 12.60 -3.02 23.04
CA ALA A 113 12.53 -1.79 22.25
C ALA A 113 13.48 -1.83 21.04
N GLN A 114 14.71 -2.31 21.21
CA GLN A 114 15.67 -2.49 20.11
C GLN A 114 15.18 -3.50 19.08
N GLU A 115 14.65 -4.64 19.52
CA GLU A 115 14.06 -5.64 18.63
C GLU A 115 12.82 -5.11 17.89
N ALA A 116 12.01 -4.29 18.57
CA ALA A 116 10.87 -3.63 17.94
C ALA A 116 11.31 -2.61 16.88
N GLN A 117 12.36 -1.84 17.16
CA GLN A 117 12.95 -0.92 16.20
C GLN A 117 13.48 -1.67 14.97
N GLU A 118 14.18 -2.78 15.16
CA GLU A 118 14.69 -3.59 14.06
C GLU A 118 13.55 -4.21 13.24
N ARG A 119 12.52 -4.75 13.90
CA ARG A 119 11.32 -5.25 13.21
C ARG A 119 10.63 -4.17 12.39
N ALA A 120 10.53 -2.94 12.91
CA ALA A 120 9.99 -1.81 12.17
C ALA A 120 10.85 -1.46 10.94
N ARG A 121 12.17 -1.41 11.08
CA ARG A 121 13.11 -1.16 9.96
C ARG A 121 13.02 -2.22 8.86
N MET A 122 12.92 -3.49 9.25
CA MET A 122 12.72 -4.59 8.30
C MET A 122 11.39 -4.44 7.55
N ALA A 123 10.29 -4.17 8.27
CA ALA A 123 8.98 -3.94 7.65
C ALA A 123 8.98 -2.72 6.70
N ASP A 124 9.70 -1.64 7.04
CA ASP A 124 9.86 -0.49 6.16
C ASP A 124 10.66 -0.83 4.89
N SER A 125 11.72 -1.64 5.02
CA SER A 125 12.50 -2.12 3.88
C SER A 125 11.65 -2.97 2.94
N ASP A 126 10.83 -3.88 3.49
CA ASP A 126 9.89 -4.71 2.73
C ASP A 126 8.82 -3.86 2.02
N ARG A 127 8.26 -2.85 2.72
CA ARG A 127 7.31 -1.90 2.14
C ARG A 127 7.92 -1.12 0.97
N GLN A 128 9.16 -0.64 1.10
CA GLN A 128 9.86 0.04 0.01
C GLN A 128 10.07 -0.88 -1.20
N LEU A 129 10.44 -2.14 -0.97
CA LEU A 129 10.58 -3.12 -2.06
C LEU A 129 9.23 -3.35 -2.77
N ALA A 130 8.15 -3.49 -2.02
CA ALA A 130 6.81 -3.64 -2.58
C ALA A 130 6.39 -2.42 -3.42
N LEU A 131 6.69 -1.20 -2.94
CA LEU A 131 6.44 0.03 -3.69
C LEU A 131 7.23 0.09 -5.00
N ARG A 132 8.52 -0.25 -4.98
CA ARG A 132 9.33 -0.31 -6.21
C ARG A 132 8.77 -1.29 -7.24
N LYS A 133 8.35 -2.48 -6.79
CA LYS A 133 7.70 -3.47 -7.68
C LYS A 133 6.37 -2.94 -8.24
N LYS A 134 5.59 -2.24 -7.42
CA LYS A 134 4.35 -1.59 -7.85
C LYS A 134 4.64 -0.54 -8.93
N GLU A 135 5.60 0.35 -8.70
CA GLU A 135 6.02 1.38 -9.66
C GLU A 135 6.50 0.76 -10.98
N GLU A 136 7.26 -0.34 -10.93
CA GLU A 136 7.70 -1.06 -12.13
C GLU A 136 6.52 -1.60 -12.95
N VAL A 137 5.54 -2.21 -12.28
CA VAL A 137 4.33 -2.73 -12.95
C VAL A 137 3.46 -1.58 -13.46
N GLU A 138 3.31 -0.49 -12.71
CA GLU A 138 2.58 0.70 -13.16
C GLU A 138 3.23 1.32 -14.39
N ALA A 139 4.56 1.39 -14.43
CA ALA A 139 5.30 1.84 -15.62
C ALA A 139 5.12 0.86 -16.80
N GLN A 140 5.07 -0.45 -16.57
CA GLN A 140 4.75 -1.43 -17.62
C GLN A 140 3.35 -1.22 -18.18
N VAL A 141 2.35 -1.00 -17.31
CA VAL A 141 0.98 -0.73 -17.71
C VAL A 141 0.88 0.56 -18.52
N GLN A 142 1.55 1.64 -18.08
CA GLN A 142 1.60 2.90 -18.80
C GLN A 142 2.20 2.73 -20.21
N ARG A 143 3.32 2.02 -20.33
CA ARG A 143 3.91 1.73 -21.67
C ARG A 143 2.98 0.95 -22.57
N LEU A 144 2.32 -0.09 -22.04
CA LEU A 144 1.35 -0.87 -22.82
C LEU A 144 0.13 -0.04 -23.21
N GLN A 145 -0.30 0.90 -22.37
CA GLN A 145 -1.36 1.86 -22.69
C GLN A 145 -0.92 2.79 -23.82
N GLU A 146 0.29 3.34 -23.77
CA GLU A 146 0.85 4.18 -24.84
C GLU A 146 1.00 3.41 -26.16
N GLU A 147 1.43 2.15 -26.13
CA GLU A 147 1.49 1.29 -27.30
C GLU A 147 0.09 1.05 -27.90
N LEU A 148 -0.92 0.81 -27.04
CA LEU A 148 -2.32 0.64 -27.47
C LEU A 148 -2.86 1.92 -28.13
N GLU A 149 -2.53 3.09 -27.57
CA GLU A 149 -2.89 4.39 -28.11
C GLU A 149 -2.16 4.69 -29.43
N GLY A 150 -0.88 4.30 -29.55
CA GLY A 150 -0.06 4.46 -30.74
C GLY A 150 -0.46 3.53 -31.90
N LEU A 151 -1.00 2.35 -31.60
CA LEU A 151 -1.64 1.46 -32.58
C LEU A 151 -2.98 1.99 -33.11
N GLY A 152 -3.42 3.19 -32.67
CA GLY A 152 -4.61 3.84 -33.20
C GLY A 152 -5.92 3.19 -32.76
N LEU A 153 -5.91 2.33 -31.74
CA LEU A 153 -7.14 1.84 -31.09
C LEU A 153 -7.86 2.97 -30.33
N SER A 154 -7.19 4.11 -30.16
CA SER A 154 -7.72 5.41 -29.73
C SER A 154 -8.43 6.20 -30.86
N SER A 155 -8.20 5.85 -32.14
CA SER A 155 -8.73 6.56 -33.31
C SER A 155 -10.21 6.28 -33.61
N LEU A 156 -10.81 5.29 -32.92
CA LEU A 156 -12.26 5.08 -32.92
C LEU A 156 -12.85 5.59 -31.59
N PRO A 157 -13.25 6.87 -31.50
CA PRO A 157 -13.88 7.41 -30.31
C PRO A 157 -15.24 6.73 -30.07
N GLY A 158 -15.24 5.66 -29.28
CA GLY A 158 -16.45 4.93 -28.90
C GLY A 158 -16.25 3.43 -28.66
N LEU A 159 -15.15 2.84 -29.12
CA LEU A 159 -14.88 1.41 -28.95
C LEU A 159 -13.59 1.19 -28.14
N ARG A 160 -13.53 1.75 -26.92
CA ARG A 160 -12.54 1.34 -25.92
C ARG A 160 -12.93 -0.08 -25.45
N GLY A 161 -12.65 -1.07 -26.30
CA GLY A 161 -13.10 -2.45 -26.13
C GLY A 161 -14.58 -2.63 -26.44
N CYS A 162 -14.93 -3.66 -27.22
CA CYS A 162 -16.32 -4.07 -27.48
C CYS A 162 -17.17 -4.36 -26.22
N GLY A 163 -16.61 -4.27 -25.02
CA GLY A 163 -17.29 -4.53 -23.75
C GLY A 163 -18.12 -3.36 -23.20
N ASP A 164 -17.91 -2.11 -23.63
CA ASP A 164 -18.49 -0.93 -22.96
C ASP A 164 -19.64 -0.26 -23.75
N VAL A 165 -20.11 -0.90 -24.83
CA VAL A 165 -21.18 -0.35 -25.70
C VAL A 165 -22.48 -0.11 -24.93
N GLY A 166 -22.74 -0.88 -23.86
CA GLY A 166 -23.90 -0.72 -22.99
C GLY A 166 -23.85 0.48 -22.05
N ALA A 167 -22.67 1.06 -21.80
CA ALA A 167 -22.51 2.24 -20.94
C ALA A 167 -22.58 3.57 -21.71
N ILE A 168 -22.57 3.52 -23.05
CA ILE A 168 -22.58 4.71 -23.90
C ILE A 168 -24.01 5.27 -24.02
N PRO A 169 -24.22 6.59 -23.80
CA PRO A 169 -25.53 7.20 -23.98
C PRO A 169 -26.11 6.95 -25.38
N LEU A 170 -27.38 6.60 -25.44
CA LEU A 170 -28.10 6.26 -26.68
C LEU A 170 -27.90 7.26 -27.84
N PRO A 171 -27.88 8.59 -27.63
CA PRO A 171 -27.64 9.54 -28.72
C PRO A 171 -26.26 9.37 -29.37
N LYS A 172 -25.25 9.03 -28.57
CA LYS A 172 -23.88 8.81 -29.05
C LYS A 172 -23.75 7.46 -29.77
N LEU A 173 -24.51 6.45 -29.34
CA LEU A 173 -24.65 5.19 -30.09
C LEU A 173 -25.29 5.40 -31.46
N HIS A 174 -26.34 6.23 -31.57
CA HIS A 174 -26.95 6.56 -32.86
C HIS A 174 -26.01 7.36 -33.77
N SER A 175 -25.24 8.29 -33.20
CA SER A 175 -24.20 9.02 -33.93
C SER A 175 -23.14 8.05 -34.48
N LEU A 176 -22.68 7.11 -33.66
CA LEU A 176 -21.70 6.09 -34.07
C LEU A 176 -22.27 5.16 -35.14
N GLN A 177 -23.51 4.71 -34.97
CA GLN A 177 -24.21 3.89 -35.96
C GLN A 177 -24.30 4.60 -37.33
N SER A 178 -24.62 5.89 -37.32
CA SER A 178 -24.73 6.68 -38.55
C SER A 178 -23.37 6.86 -39.22
N GLN A 179 -22.32 7.12 -38.42
CA GLN A 179 -20.95 7.25 -38.92
C GLN A 179 -20.45 5.94 -39.56
N LEU A 180 -20.63 4.81 -38.89
CA LEU A 180 -20.21 3.51 -39.41
C LEU A 180 -20.91 3.15 -40.73
N ARG A 181 -22.17 3.55 -40.90
CA ARG A 181 -22.88 3.36 -42.19
C ARG A 181 -22.22 4.17 -43.31
N LEU A 182 -21.92 5.44 -43.05
CA LEU A 182 -21.24 6.29 -44.03
C LEU A 182 -19.84 5.78 -44.37
N ASP A 183 -19.10 5.32 -43.37
CA ASP A 183 -17.75 4.77 -43.57
C ASP A 183 -17.78 3.49 -44.42
N LEU A 184 -18.75 2.61 -44.18
CA LEU A 184 -18.96 1.41 -45.01
C LEU A 184 -19.35 1.79 -46.45
N GLU A 185 -20.27 2.73 -46.64
CA GLU A 185 -20.64 3.22 -47.98
C GLU A 185 -19.42 3.82 -48.72
N ALA A 186 -18.55 4.54 -48.02
CA ALA A 186 -17.32 5.08 -48.60
C ALA A 186 -16.34 3.97 -49.01
N VAL A 187 -16.16 2.94 -48.18
CA VAL A 187 -15.35 1.76 -48.49
C VAL A 187 -15.90 1.01 -49.70
N ASP A 188 -17.21 0.75 -49.72
CA ASP A 188 -17.89 0.12 -50.85
C ASP A 188 -17.72 0.95 -52.14
N GLY A 189 -17.82 2.28 -52.04
CA GLY A 189 -17.53 3.19 -53.14
C GLY A 189 -16.11 3.05 -53.68
N VAL A 190 -15.11 2.95 -52.81
CA VAL A 190 -13.70 2.73 -53.22
C VAL A 190 -13.52 1.34 -53.84
N ILE A 191 -14.13 0.30 -53.26
CA ILE A 191 -14.09 -1.07 -53.80
C ILE A 191 -14.67 -1.09 -55.22
N LEU A 192 -15.86 -0.53 -55.42
CA LEU A 192 -16.50 -0.44 -56.74
C LEU A 192 -15.65 0.34 -57.74
N GLN A 193 -15.04 1.45 -57.32
CA GLN A 193 -14.14 2.23 -58.17
C GLN A 193 -12.87 1.45 -58.56
N LEU A 194 -12.29 0.68 -57.64
CA LEU A 194 -11.12 -0.16 -57.89
C LEU A 194 -11.49 -1.31 -58.84
N GLN A 195 -12.61 -1.98 -58.59
CA GLN A 195 -13.14 -3.04 -59.45
C GLN A 195 -13.44 -2.55 -60.88
N ALA A 196 -13.99 -1.35 -61.04
CA ALA A 196 -14.26 -0.76 -62.35
C ALA A 196 -12.98 -0.46 -63.16
N LYS A 197 -11.83 -0.35 -62.50
CA LYS A 197 -10.52 -0.08 -63.12
C LYS A 197 -9.68 -1.34 -63.31
N GLN A 198 -10.19 -2.51 -62.91
CA GLN A 198 -9.48 -3.79 -62.95
C GLN A 198 -10.19 -4.78 -63.90
N CYS A 199 -9.41 -5.67 -64.49
CA CYS A 199 -9.88 -6.78 -65.30
C CYS A 199 -10.71 -7.72 -64.42
N VAL A 200 -11.92 -8.04 -64.86
CA VAL A 200 -12.85 -8.88 -64.09
C VAL A 200 -12.33 -10.32 -63.90
N ALA A 201 -11.46 -10.80 -64.80
CA ALA A 201 -10.92 -12.16 -64.71
C ALA A 201 -9.70 -12.29 -63.78
N CYS A 202 -8.70 -11.41 -63.91
CA CYS A 202 -7.46 -11.50 -63.13
C CYS A 202 -7.35 -10.52 -61.97
N GLN A 203 -8.16 -9.44 -61.94
CA GLN A 203 -8.13 -8.37 -60.93
C GLN A 203 -6.77 -7.64 -60.77
N GLU A 204 -5.79 -7.93 -61.62
CA GLU A 204 -4.44 -7.38 -61.52
C GLU A 204 -4.15 -6.26 -62.52
N GLN A 205 -4.77 -6.29 -63.71
CA GLN A 205 -4.49 -5.36 -64.81
C GLN A 205 -5.72 -4.56 -65.21
N ALA A 206 -5.53 -3.37 -65.77
CA ALA A 206 -6.65 -2.55 -66.25
C ALA A 206 -7.33 -3.19 -67.49
N PRO A 207 -8.67 -3.09 -67.61
CA PRO A 207 -9.38 -3.53 -68.80
C PRO A 207 -8.98 -2.69 -70.02
N SER A 208 -8.38 -3.35 -71.02
CA SER A 208 -7.88 -2.71 -72.23
C SER A 208 -8.58 -3.19 -73.50
N THR A 209 -9.24 -4.34 -73.47
CA THR A 209 -9.82 -4.98 -74.67
C THR A 209 -11.34 -4.84 -74.72
N VAL A 210 -11.85 -4.38 -75.87
CA VAL A 210 -13.29 -4.28 -76.15
C VAL A 210 -13.77 -5.61 -76.73
N LEU A 211 -14.63 -6.32 -75.99
CA LEU A 211 -15.21 -7.59 -76.43
C LEU A 211 -16.35 -7.33 -77.43
N ARG A 212 -16.38 -8.06 -78.55
CA ARG A 212 -17.46 -7.97 -79.55
C ARG A 212 -18.36 -9.21 -79.49
N PRO A 213 -19.69 -9.08 -79.70
CA PRO A 213 -20.42 -7.91 -80.22
C PRO A 213 -20.88 -6.89 -79.17
N CYS A 214 -20.79 -7.20 -77.87
CA CYS A 214 -21.36 -6.41 -76.78
C CYS A 214 -20.64 -5.09 -76.45
N GLN A 215 -19.43 -4.88 -77.00
CA GLN A 215 -18.61 -3.67 -76.82
C GLN A 215 -18.19 -3.37 -75.36
N HIS A 216 -18.28 -4.34 -74.46
CA HIS A 216 -17.83 -4.18 -73.08
C HIS A 216 -16.30 -4.24 -72.97
N ARG A 217 -15.71 -3.31 -72.20
CA ARG A 217 -14.27 -3.24 -71.93
C ARG A 217 -13.97 -3.65 -70.49
N VAL A 218 -14.02 -4.96 -70.23
CA VAL A 218 -13.97 -5.53 -68.86
C VAL A 218 -12.85 -6.53 -68.64
N LEU A 219 -12.13 -6.91 -69.70
CA LEU A 219 -10.96 -7.80 -69.63
C LEU A 219 -9.69 -7.06 -70.07
N CYS A 220 -8.56 -7.41 -69.48
CA CYS A 220 -7.24 -7.04 -70.00
C CYS A 220 -6.91 -7.89 -71.25
N GLU A 221 -5.93 -7.45 -72.02
CA GLU A 221 -5.54 -8.09 -73.29
C GLU A 221 -5.24 -9.61 -73.15
N PRO A 222 -4.46 -10.08 -72.16
CA PRO A 222 -4.18 -11.51 -72.00
C PRO A 222 -5.44 -12.33 -71.67
N CYS A 223 -6.30 -11.82 -70.79
CA CYS A 223 -7.53 -12.52 -70.39
C CYS A 223 -8.55 -12.58 -71.54
N ALA A 224 -8.64 -11.52 -72.35
CA ALA A 224 -9.51 -11.50 -73.53
C ALA A 224 -9.04 -12.47 -74.63
N ALA A 225 -7.74 -12.74 -74.71
CA ALA A 225 -7.18 -13.71 -75.66
C ALA A 225 -7.41 -15.17 -75.23
N SER A 226 -7.46 -15.45 -73.92
CA SER A 226 -7.67 -16.80 -73.39
C SER A 226 -9.12 -17.27 -73.38
N ALA A 227 -10.09 -16.36 -73.23
CA ALA A 227 -11.52 -16.67 -73.26
C ALA A 227 -12.30 -15.41 -73.69
N PRO A 228 -12.92 -15.38 -74.89
CA PRO A 228 -13.52 -14.16 -75.46
C PRO A 228 -14.97 -13.88 -75.01
N GLU A 229 -15.57 -14.78 -74.22
CA GLU A 229 -16.94 -14.60 -73.71
C GLU A 229 -16.99 -13.45 -72.70
N CYS A 230 -17.98 -12.57 -72.84
CA CYS A 230 -18.09 -11.38 -72.01
C CYS A 230 -18.75 -11.72 -70.66
N PRO A 231 -18.04 -11.58 -69.53
CA PRO A 231 -18.60 -11.91 -68.21
C PRO A 231 -19.80 -11.04 -67.83
N CYS A 232 -19.89 -9.82 -68.39
CA CYS A 232 -21.01 -8.91 -68.15
C CYS A 232 -22.28 -9.31 -68.92
N CYS A 233 -22.17 -10.08 -70.00
CA CYS A 233 -23.31 -10.56 -70.77
C CYS A 233 -23.85 -11.88 -70.24
N GLU A 234 -22.98 -12.72 -69.68
CA GLU A 234 -23.34 -13.98 -69.00
C GLU A 234 -24.25 -13.75 -67.77
N GLY A 235 -24.08 -12.61 -67.09
CA GLY A 235 -24.82 -12.28 -65.86
C GLY A 235 -26.13 -11.51 -66.05
N GLN A 236 -26.54 -11.17 -67.28
CA GLN A 236 -27.81 -10.48 -67.51
C GLN A 236 -28.95 -11.49 -67.79
N PRO A 237 -30.08 -11.43 -67.06
CA PRO A 237 -31.29 -12.13 -67.48
C PRO A 237 -31.68 -11.61 -68.86
N LEU A 238 -31.81 -12.52 -69.83
CA LEU A 238 -32.30 -12.17 -71.16
C LEU A 238 -33.64 -11.41 -71.03
N PRO A 239 -33.78 -10.20 -71.59
CA PRO A 239 -35.08 -9.56 -71.69
C PRO A 239 -35.96 -10.41 -72.61
N TRP A 240 -37.14 -10.79 -72.12
CA TRP A 240 -38.22 -11.40 -72.92
C TRP A 240 -38.84 -10.38 -73.88
#